data_AF-A0A945J2I6-F1
#
_entry.id   AF-A0A945J2I6-F1
#
_cell.length_a   1.000
_cell.length_b   1.000
_cell.length_c   1.000
_cell.angle_alpha   90.00
_cell.angle_beta   90.00
_cell.angle_gamma   90.00
#
_symmetry.space_group_name_H-M   'P 1'
#
loop_
_entity.id
_entity.type
_entity.pdbx_description
1 polymer ?
#
loop_
_entity_poly.entity_id
_entity_poly.type
_entity_poly.pdbx_seq_one_letter_code
_entity_poly.pdbx_strand_id
1 'polypeptide(L)'
;TSPDFLVKHGNLSLVLFDTEVKGEIHDLSDNQIVYGKPAKMHFKSDKNNIFDSFALDIIADKTRPQSQDTIALNIQGLNLKNTRQAELQGGSAQITGQLTITDENNLQGNFKAELNAVSLSIPEQKGNELANTLAQSLSKIDRINIAVGISGTIESYQFDIKSNLSDIIGKAVKNIVGDKMKNFEGDLMSAIQSQTSGVLSGANGSLSGLLGQNKILNDSNTSYSGLLGDAPVTKKGLPIPKSGLALPDGLKLPF
;
A
#
# COMPACT_ATOMS: atom_id res chain seq x y z
N THR A 1 1.05 34.17 -10.41
CA THR A 1 -0.27 33.52 -10.21
C THR A 1 -0.21 32.74 -8.91
N SER A 2 -1.33 32.54 -8.23
CA SER A 2 -1.46 31.70 -7.02
C SER A 2 -2.08 30.34 -7.42
N PRO A 3 -1.96 29.29 -6.59
CA PRO A 3 -2.75 28.07 -6.82
C PRO A 3 -4.25 28.37 -6.71
N ASP A 4 -5.07 27.64 -7.47
CA ASP A 4 -6.53 27.77 -7.40
C ASP A 4 -7.08 26.95 -6.22
N PHE A 5 -6.34 25.93 -5.78
CA PHE A 5 -6.65 25.11 -4.62
C PHE A 5 -5.46 24.94 -3.69
N LEU A 6 -5.69 25.15 -2.39
CA LEU A 6 -4.68 24.95 -1.36
C LEU A 6 -5.32 24.47 -0.05
N VAL A 7 -4.97 23.27 0.38
CA VAL A 7 -5.18 22.78 1.75
C VAL A 7 -3.87 22.88 2.49
N LYS A 8 -3.78 23.87 3.40
CA LYS A 8 -2.58 24.05 4.23
C LYS A 8 -2.41 22.94 5.24
N HIS A 9 -3.51 22.50 5.86
CA HIS A 9 -3.53 21.44 6.85
C HIS A 9 -4.91 20.78 6.88
N GLY A 10 -4.96 19.46 6.99
CA GLY A 10 -6.18 18.68 7.19
C GLY A 10 -5.91 17.39 7.93
N ASN A 11 -6.95 16.84 8.57
CA ASN A 11 -6.87 15.51 9.19
C ASN A 11 -7.32 14.45 8.19
N LEU A 12 -6.63 13.32 8.17
CA LEU A 12 -6.97 12.15 7.37
C LEU A 12 -7.10 10.93 8.28
N SER A 13 -7.80 9.91 7.79
CA SER A 13 -7.69 8.57 8.36
C SER A 13 -7.63 7.53 7.25
N LEU A 14 -6.95 6.43 7.55
CA LEU A 14 -6.85 5.27 6.69
C LEU A 14 -7.20 4.03 7.50
N VAL A 15 -7.81 3.04 6.87
CA VAL A 15 -8.09 1.74 7.49
C VAL A 15 -7.05 0.74 6.99
N LEU A 16 -6.26 0.19 7.91
CA LEU A 16 -5.28 -0.87 7.64
C LEU A 16 -5.47 -2.00 8.63
N PHE A 17 -5.48 -3.23 8.12
CA PHE A 17 -5.62 -4.43 8.97
C PHE A 17 -6.83 -4.32 9.91
N ASP A 18 -7.97 -3.88 9.37
CA ASP A 18 -9.22 -3.64 10.11
C ASP A 18 -9.10 -2.62 11.26
N THR A 19 -8.08 -1.77 11.24
CA THR A 19 -7.82 -0.73 12.25
C THR A 19 -7.71 0.64 11.59
N GLU A 20 -8.39 1.64 12.18
CA GLU A 20 -8.24 3.03 11.75
C GLU A 20 -6.92 3.62 12.27
N VAL A 21 -6.15 4.20 11.35
CA VAL A 21 -4.95 4.97 11.63
C VAL A 21 -5.22 6.41 11.22
N LYS A 22 -5.04 7.33 12.17
CA LYS A 22 -5.17 8.76 11.92
C LYS A 22 -3.89 9.34 11.33
N GLY A 23 -4.06 10.41 10.58
CA GLY A 23 -2.97 11.16 10.02
C GLY A 23 -3.35 12.60 9.71
N GLU A 24 -2.38 13.29 9.14
CA GLU A 24 -2.50 14.67 8.74
C GLU A 24 -1.99 14.83 7.31
N ILE A 25 -2.54 15.81 6.61
CA ILE A 25 -2.04 16.29 5.32
C ILE A 25 -1.68 17.76 5.45
N HIS A 26 -0.53 18.12 4.90
CA HIS A 26 -0.04 19.48 4.83
C HIS A 26 0.25 19.86 3.38
N ASP A 27 0.03 21.13 3.07
CA ASP A 27 0.52 21.76 1.83
C ASP A 27 0.03 21.08 0.52
N LEU A 28 -1.17 20.51 0.51
CA LEU A 28 -1.78 19.96 -0.71
C LEU A 28 -2.26 21.10 -1.61
N SER A 29 -1.70 21.16 -2.82
CA SER A 29 -2.06 22.16 -3.83
C SER A 29 -2.16 21.52 -5.20
N ASP A 30 -3.06 22.05 -6.03
CA ASP A 30 -3.20 21.74 -7.45
C ASP A 30 -1.98 22.21 -8.27
N ASN A 31 -1.27 23.25 -7.81
CA ASN A 31 -0.10 23.80 -8.48
C ASN A 31 1.07 24.02 -7.51
N GLN A 32 1.81 22.94 -7.22
CA GLN A 32 2.97 22.97 -6.33
C GLN A 32 4.17 23.79 -6.87
N ILE A 33 4.32 23.92 -8.19
CA ILE A 33 5.38 24.74 -8.79
C ILE A 33 5.19 26.21 -8.40
N VAL A 34 3.94 26.67 -8.43
CA VAL A 34 3.57 28.04 -8.03
C VAL A 34 3.56 28.19 -6.51
N TYR A 35 3.03 27.20 -5.78
CA TYR A 35 2.95 27.26 -4.32
C TYR A 35 4.31 27.12 -3.63
N GLY A 36 5.25 26.41 -4.25
CA GLY A 36 6.63 26.26 -3.78
C GLY A 36 6.82 25.28 -2.63
N LYS A 37 5.81 24.46 -2.31
CA LYS A 37 5.90 23.43 -1.26
C LYS A 37 5.33 22.08 -1.73
N PRO A 38 5.96 20.96 -1.31
CA PRO A 38 5.44 19.63 -1.57
C PRO A 38 4.28 19.31 -0.62
N ALA A 39 3.35 18.48 -1.08
CA ALA A 39 2.31 17.94 -0.22
C ALA A 39 2.90 16.84 0.66
N LYS A 40 2.54 16.83 1.94
CA LYS A 40 3.02 15.84 2.91
C LYS A 40 1.84 15.19 3.61
N MET A 41 1.83 13.88 3.68
CA MET A 41 0.87 13.11 4.46
C MET A 41 1.62 12.28 5.48
N HIS A 42 1.15 12.31 6.71
CA HIS A 42 1.79 11.65 7.82
C HIS A 42 0.75 10.87 8.62
N PHE A 43 0.89 9.55 8.66
CA PHE A 43 0.02 8.67 9.44
C PHE A 43 0.83 8.01 10.53
N LYS A 44 0.31 8.06 11.75
CA LYS A 44 0.94 7.44 12.91
C LYS A 44 -0.10 6.77 13.78
N SER A 45 0.28 5.64 14.35
CA SER A 45 -0.50 4.99 15.39
C SER A 45 0.44 4.37 16.40
N ASP A 46 0.16 4.63 17.67
CA ASP A 46 0.81 4.00 18.80
C ASP A 46 0.33 2.55 18.95
N LYS A 47 0.88 1.86 19.95
CA LYS A 47 0.60 0.45 20.22
C LYS A 47 -0.89 0.14 20.31
N ASN A 48 -1.31 -0.88 19.56
CA ASN A 48 -2.64 -1.46 19.60
C ASN A 48 -2.57 -3.01 19.52
N ASN A 49 -3.71 -3.66 19.27
CA ASN A 49 -3.82 -5.12 19.18
C ASN A 49 -3.24 -5.71 17.87
N ILE A 50 -3.04 -4.88 16.85
CA ILE A 50 -2.53 -5.26 15.54
C ILE A 50 -1.02 -5.02 15.44
N PHE A 51 -0.50 -3.88 15.89
CA PHE A 51 0.93 -3.56 15.84
C PHE A 51 1.38 -2.74 17.05
N ASP A 52 2.67 -2.77 17.37
CA ASP A 52 3.27 -1.98 18.44
C ASP A 52 3.48 -0.52 18.02
N SER A 53 3.75 -0.28 16.74
CA SER A 53 3.74 1.07 16.16
C SER A 53 3.55 1.01 14.66
N PHE A 54 2.92 2.04 14.10
CA PHE A 54 2.79 2.24 12.66
C PHE A 54 3.16 3.69 12.30
N ALA A 55 3.95 3.85 11.24
CA ALA A 55 4.21 5.12 10.60
C ALA A 55 4.20 4.95 9.07
N LEU A 56 3.48 5.85 8.40
CA LEU A 56 3.49 6.00 6.95
C LEU A 56 3.67 7.48 6.61
N ASP A 57 4.77 7.77 5.94
CA ASP A 57 5.11 9.09 5.43
C ASP A 57 4.98 9.09 3.92
N ILE A 58 4.20 10.03 3.38
CA ILE A 58 4.08 10.24 1.94
C ILE A 58 4.42 11.69 1.64
N ILE A 59 5.36 11.90 0.73
CA ILE A 59 5.72 13.22 0.21
C ILE A 59 5.45 13.19 -1.28
N ALA A 60 4.56 14.05 -1.75
CA ALA A 60 4.37 14.28 -3.19
C ALA A 60 5.04 15.60 -3.57
N ASP A 61 6.24 15.53 -4.15
CA ASP A 61 7.03 16.71 -4.54
C ASP A 61 6.97 16.91 -6.05
N LYS A 62 6.11 17.85 -6.44
CA LYS A 62 5.96 18.37 -7.80
C LYS A 62 6.33 19.84 -7.86
N THR A 63 7.16 20.32 -6.93
CA THR A 63 7.61 21.73 -6.91
C THR A 63 8.59 22.06 -8.04
N ARG A 64 9.19 21.02 -8.65
CA ARG A 64 10.15 21.11 -9.75
C ARG A 64 9.63 20.33 -10.96
N PRO A 65 10.13 20.63 -12.19
CA PRO A 65 9.75 19.90 -13.40
C PRO A 65 10.01 18.40 -13.31
N GLN A 66 11.10 18.01 -12.62
CA GLN A 66 11.38 16.63 -12.28
C GLN A 66 10.69 16.32 -10.95
N SER A 67 9.58 15.60 -10.99
CA SER A 67 8.82 15.25 -9.79
C SER A 67 9.47 14.10 -9.04
N GLN A 68 9.33 14.10 -7.72
CA GLN A 68 9.84 13.04 -6.87
C GLN A 68 8.91 12.78 -5.70
N ASP A 69 8.11 11.73 -5.81
CA ASP A 69 7.26 11.30 -4.71
C ASP A 69 7.99 10.25 -3.88
N THR A 70 7.82 10.28 -2.56
CA THR A 70 8.42 9.33 -1.63
C THR A 70 7.36 8.76 -0.71
N ILE A 71 7.40 7.44 -0.53
CA ILE A 71 6.57 6.71 0.43
C ILE A 71 7.51 5.97 1.36
N ALA A 72 7.46 6.24 2.66
CA ALA A 72 8.24 5.52 3.67
C ALA A 72 7.29 4.84 4.66
N LEU A 73 7.52 3.56 4.91
CA LEU A 73 6.70 2.71 5.77
C LEU A 73 7.55 2.15 6.90
N ASN A 74 7.02 2.21 8.12
CA ASN A 74 7.58 1.55 9.28
C ASN A 74 6.46 0.95 10.13
N ILE A 75 6.48 -0.37 10.30
CA ILE A 75 5.57 -1.12 11.15
C ILE A 75 6.42 -1.96 12.10
N GLN A 76 6.12 -1.87 13.39
CA GLN A 76 6.79 -2.64 14.43
C GLN A 76 5.77 -3.55 15.11
N GLY A 77 6.17 -4.78 15.42
CA GLY A 77 5.36 -5.71 16.21
C GLY A 77 4.01 -6.08 15.56
N LEU A 78 3.92 -6.10 14.23
CA LEU A 78 2.71 -6.50 13.51
C LEU A 78 2.34 -7.95 13.88
N ASN A 79 1.23 -8.12 14.57
CA ASN A 79 0.71 -9.37 15.04
C ASN A 79 0.21 -10.23 13.87
N LEU A 80 0.84 -11.38 13.65
CA LEU A 80 0.56 -12.28 12.53
C LEU A 80 -0.58 -13.26 12.81
N LYS A 81 -1.35 -13.08 13.90
CA LYS A 81 -2.42 -14.02 14.27
C LYS A 81 -3.49 -14.12 13.18
N ASN A 82 -3.71 -15.35 12.73
CA ASN A 82 -4.88 -15.77 11.96
C ASN A 82 -5.07 -14.97 10.66
N THR A 83 -3.97 -14.64 9.98
CA THR A 83 -4.05 -14.38 8.55
C THR A 83 -4.63 -15.64 7.93
N ARG A 84 -5.87 -15.59 7.43
CA ARG A 84 -6.56 -16.76 6.83
C ARG A 84 -5.81 -17.37 5.64
N GLN A 85 -4.66 -16.81 5.30
CA GLN A 85 -3.71 -17.23 4.29
C GLN A 85 -2.55 -17.94 5.00
N ALA A 86 -2.52 -19.26 4.77
CA ALA A 86 -1.46 -20.21 5.09
C ALA A 86 -0.96 -20.26 6.54
N GLU A 87 -1.52 -21.15 7.36
CA GLU A 87 -0.84 -21.94 8.41
C GLU A 87 0.01 -21.21 9.47
N LEU A 88 0.06 -19.88 9.50
CA LEU A 88 0.77 -19.07 10.49
C LEU A 88 -0.06 -19.02 11.78
N GLN A 89 0.35 -19.76 12.80
CA GLN A 89 -0.36 -19.78 14.09
C GLN A 89 -0.03 -18.56 14.98
N GLY A 90 0.92 -17.73 14.56
CA GLY A 90 1.31 -16.54 15.29
C GLY A 90 2.70 -16.04 14.90
N GLY A 91 3.18 -15.09 15.69
CA GLY A 91 4.43 -14.38 15.47
C GLY A 91 4.20 -12.88 15.34
N SER A 92 5.29 -12.15 15.21
CA SER A 92 5.28 -10.71 14.99
C SER A 92 6.17 -10.33 13.82
N ALA A 93 5.74 -9.40 12.98
CA ALA A 93 6.55 -8.85 11.91
C ALA A 93 6.99 -7.42 12.19
N GLN A 94 8.22 -7.11 11.82
CA GLN A 94 8.71 -5.76 11.63
C GLN A 94 8.82 -5.50 10.13
N ILE A 95 8.24 -4.42 9.63
CA ILE A 95 8.28 -4.06 8.21
C ILE A 95 8.81 -2.64 8.08
N THR A 96 9.87 -2.46 7.30
CA THR A 96 10.45 -1.14 7.03
C THR A 96 10.78 -1.01 5.56
N GLY A 97 10.51 0.14 4.96
CA GLY A 97 10.93 0.36 3.59
C GLY A 97 10.61 1.74 3.06
N GLN A 98 11.07 1.98 1.85
CA GLN A 98 10.84 3.21 1.12
C GLN A 98 10.64 2.91 -0.36
N LEU A 99 9.74 3.65 -1.00
CA LEU A 99 9.52 3.70 -2.44
C LEU A 99 9.67 5.16 -2.88
N THR A 100 10.40 5.36 -3.98
CA THR A 100 10.53 6.63 -4.68
C THR A 100 9.88 6.51 -6.04
N ILE A 101 9.12 7.52 -6.44
CA ILE A 101 8.51 7.66 -7.76
C ILE A 101 9.10 8.90 -8.40
N THR A 102 9.86 8.75 -9.48
CA THR A 102 10.48 9.88 -10.19
C THR A 102 9.74 10.12 -11.50
N ASP A 103 9.48 11.39 -11.80
CA ASP A 103 8.78 11.82 -13.02
C ASP A 103 7.41 11.16 -13.19
N GLU A 104 6.72 10.97 -12.07
CA GLU A 104 5.37 10.37 -11.99
C GLU A 104 5.26 8.94 -12.53
N ASN A 105 6.38 8.28 -12.84
CA ASN A 105 6.35 7.00 -13.53
C ASN A 105 7.40 6.01 -13.02
N ASN A 106 8.64 6.45 -12.80
CA ASN A 106 9.75 5.55 -12.51
C ASN A 106 9.76 5.17 -11.02
N LEU A 107 9.57 3.88 -10.75
CA LEU A 107 9.54 3.31 -9.41
C LEU A 107 10.92 2.77 -9.03
N GLN A 108 11.37 3.11 -7.83
CA GLN A 108 12.51 2.46 -7.18
C GLN A 108 12.29 2.39 -5.69
N GLY A 109 12.34 1.20 -5.10
CA GLY A 109 12.09 1.03 -3.67
C GLY A 109 12.72 -0.23 -3.11
N ASN A 110 12.81 -0.27 -1.79
CA ASN A 110 13.26 -1.43 -1.04
C ASN A 110 12.46 -1.54 0.26
N PHE A 111 11.97 -2.76 0.53
CA PHE A 111 11.28 -3.10 1.75
C PHE A 111 11.96 -4.31 2.40
N LYS A 112 11.94 -4.34 3.73
CA LYS A 112 12.41 -5.45 4.55
C LYS A 112 11.30 -5.84 5.50
N ALA A 113 11.04 -7.13 5.61
CA ALA A 113 10.17 -7.71 6.61
C ALA A 113 10.94 -8.75 7.43
N GLU A 114 10.96 -8.57 8.75
CA GLU A 114 11.54 -9.51 9.70
C GLU A 114 10.40 -10.12 10.52
N LEU A 115 10.10 -11.38 10.27
CA LEU A 115 9.09 -12.13 10.99
C LEU A 115 9.77 -12.91 12.10
N ASN A 116 9.31 -12.76 13.34
CA ASN A 116 9.85 -13.41 14.53
C ASN A 116 8.81 -14.32 15.17
N ALA A 117 9.27 -15.41 15.78
CA ALA A 117 8.45 -16.40 16.47
C ALA A 117 7.32 -16.95 15.58
N VAL A 118 7.66 -17.25 14.32
CA VAL A 118 6.71 -17.73 13.33
C VAL A 118 6.49 -19.23 13.53
N SER A 119 5.25 -19.61 13.82
CA SER A 119 4.87 -21.02 13.87
C SER A 119 4.08 -21.39 12.62
N LEU A 120 4.66 -22.25 11.78
CA LEU A 120 3.97 -22.85 10.64
C LEU A 120 3.28 -24.14 11.05
N SER A 121 1.99 -24.23 10.76
CA SER A 121 1.13 -25.37 11.05
C SER A 121 0.93 -26.25 9.83
N ILE A 122 1.90 -27.11 9.54
CA ILE A 122 1.77 -28.07 8.45
C ILE A 122 0.99 -29.29 8.98
N PRO A 123 -0.17 -29.64 8.40
CA PRO A 123 -0.97 -30.78 8.85
C PRO A 123 -0.20 -32.10 8.80
N GLU A 124 -0.36 -32.94 9.81
CA GLU A 124 0.26 -34.25 9.85
C GLU A 124 -0.26 -35.16 8.72
N GLN A 125 0.65 -35.73 7.97
CA GLN A 125 0.38 -36.64 6.86
C GLN A 125 0.52 -38.08 7.35
N LYS A 126 -0.62 -38.76 7.55
CA LYS A 126 -0.62 -40.17 7.99
C LYS A 126 0.16 -41.06 7.01
N GLY A 127 1.11 -41.81 7.52
CA GLY A 127 1.97 -42.71 6.72
C GLY A 127 3.13 -42.03 5.99
N ASN A 128 3.36 -40.73 6.23
CA ASN A 128 4.46 -39.97 5.62
C ASN A 128 5.35 -39.34 6.69
N GLU A 129 6.16 -40.18 7.34
CA GLU A 129 7.10 -39.77 8.41
C GLU A 129 8.07 -38.66 7.96
N LEU A 130 8.46 -38.68 6.68
CA LEU A 130 9.31 -37.66 6.06
C LEU A 130 8.62 -36.29 6.06
N ALA A 131 7.36 -36.22 5.61
CA ALA A 131 6.58 -34.99 5.64
C ALA A 131 6.34 -34.48 7.06
N ASN A 132 6.09 -35.38 8.03
CA ASN A 132 5.87 -34.99 9.42
C ASN A 132 7.15 -34.47 10.08
N THR A 133 8.31 -35.03 9.75
CA THR A 133 9.60 -34.55 10.25
C THR A 133 9.98 -33.21 9.63
N LEU A 134 9.66 -32.99 8.35
CA LEU A 134 9.76 -31.67 7.72
C LEU A 134 8.85 -30.66 8.41
N ALA A 135 7.58 -30.99 8.63
CA ALA A 135 6.62 -30.16 9.33
C ALA A 135 7.12 -29.72 10.71
N GLN A 136 7.67 -30.65 11.49
CA GLN A 136 8.27 -30.37 12.81
C GLN A 136 9.54 -29.52 12.75
N SER A 137 10.29 -29.59 11.65
CA SER A 137 11.50 -28.78 11.47
C SER A 137 11.14 -27.36 11.05
N LEU A 138 10.10 -27.21 10.23
CA LEU A 138 9.58 -25.92 9.78
C LEU A 138 8.71 -25.21 10.82
N SER A 139 8.15 -25.93 11.80
CA SER A 139 7.45 -25.32 12.94
C SER A 139 8.39 -24.66 13.96
N LYS A 140 9.71 -24.92 13.86
CA LYS A 140 10.75 -24.35 14.73
C LYS A 140 11.47 -23.14 14.12
N ILE A 141 10.87 -22.50 13.11
CA ILE A 141 11.49 -21.36 12.45
C ILE A 141 11.37 -20.12 13.34
N ASP A 142 12.47 -19.76 13.99
CA ASP A 142 12.49 -18.61 14.90
C ASP A 142 12.37 -17.26 14.17
N ARG A 143 12.97 -17.16 12.97
CA ARG A 143 13.02 -15.90 12.21
C ARG A 143 13.05 -16.11 10.69
N ILE A 144 12.18 -15.39 9.99
CA ILE A 144 12.18 -15.28 8.53
C ILE A 144 12.48 -13.83 8.16
N ASN A 145 13.46 -13.62 7.29
CA ASN A 145 13.81 -12.31 6.75
C ASN A 145 13.45 -12.28 5.28
N ILE A 146 12.67 -11.29 4.87
CA ILE A 146 12.26 -11.05 3.49
C ILE A 146 12.74 -9.65 3.09
N ALA A 147 13.40 -9.54 1.96
CA ALA A 147 13.75 -8.28 1.32
C ALA A 147 13.05 -8.21 -0.04
N VAL A 148 12.42 -7.09 -0.34
CA VAL A 148 11.72 -6.85 -1.60
C VAL A 148 12.27 -5.57 -2.24
N GLY A 149 12.96 -5.71 -3.35
CA GLY A 149 13.28 -4.61 -4.25
C GLY A 149 12.13 -4.36 -5.21
N ILE A 150 11.81 -3.09 -5.46
CA ILE A 150 10.81 -2.67 -6.45
C ILE A 150 11.54 -1.79 -7.46
N SER A 151 11.36 -2.06 -8.75
CA SER A 151 11.91 -1.22 -9.83
C SER A 151 10.99 -1.23 -11.06
N GLY A 152 11.14 -0.25 -11.95
CA GLY A 152 10.42 -0.20 -13.23
C GLY A 152 9.51 1.02 -13.32
N THR A 153 8.31 0.85 -13.86
CA THR A 153 7.32 1.92 -14.01
C THR A 153 6.01 1.60 -13.30
N ILE A 154 5.13 2.59 -13.11
CA ILE A 154 3.79 2.38 -12.55
C ILE A 154 2.99 1.36 -13.39
N GLU A 155 3.18 1.36 -14.72
CA GLU A 155 2.51 0.45 -15.64
C GLU A 155 3.20 -0.92 -15.77
N SER A 156 4.50 -0.99 -15.46
CA SER A 156 5.32 -2.19 -15.62
C SER A 156 6.45 -2.23 -14.59
N TYR A 157 6.16 -2.77 -13.42
CA TYR A 157 7.11 -2.92 -12.33
C TYR A 157 7.59 -4.37 -12.19
N GLN A 158 8.75 -4.51 -11.55
CA GLN A 158 9.40 -5.77 -11.24
C GLN A 158 9.69 -5.84 -9.74
N PHE A 159 9.54 -7.04 -9.18
CA PHE A 159 9.88 -7.34 -7.80
C PHE A 159 11.10 -8.26 -7.73
N ASP A 160 12.13 -7.85 -6.98
CA ASP A 160 13.24 -8.70 -6.57
C ASP A 160 12.99 -9.14 -5.13
N ILE A 161 12.50 -10.37 -4.94
CA ILE A 161 12.18 -10.91 -3.61
C ILE A 161 13.28 -11.87 -3.18
N LYS A 162 13.92 -11.57 -2.05
CA LYS A 162 14.93 -12.41 -1.41
C LYS A 162 14.46 -12.82 -0.03
N SER A 163 14.67 -14.08 0.32
CA SER A 163 14.30 -14.61 1.64
C SER A 163 15.34 -15.60 2.12
N ASN A 164 15.55 -15.67 3.44
CA ASN A 164 16.35 -16.73 4.05
C ASN A 164 15.57 -18.06 4.21
N LEU A 165 14.33 -18.13 3.72
CA LEU A 165 13.49 -19.31 3.83
C LEU A 165 14.11 -20.54 3.13
N SER A 166 14.68 -20.36 1.93
CA SER A 166 15.37 -21.44 1.21
C SER A 166 16.55 -22.00 2.00
N ASP A 167 17.31 -21.15 2.71
CA ASP A 167 18.40 -21.59 3.58
C ASP A 167 17.88 -22.32 4.83
N ILE A 168 16.78 -21.84 5.40
CA ILE A 168 16.12 -22.46 6.55
C ILE A 168 15.60 -23.85 6.18
N ILE A 169 14.91 -23.96 5.05
CA ILE A 169 14.45 -25.24 4.49
C ILE A 169 15.68 -26.11 4.18
N GLY A 170 16.69 -25.58 3.50
CA GLY A 170 17.91 -26.32 3.19
C GLY A 170 18.61 -26.91 4.42
N LYS A 171 18.61 -26.20 5.56
CA LYS A 171 19.15 -26.71 6.84
C LYS A 171 18.24 -27.73 7.52
N ALA A 172 16.93 -27.48 7.56
CA ALA A 172 15.95 -28.40 8.10
C ALA A 172 15.97 -29.75 7.35
N VAL A 173 16.24 -29.68 6.04
CA VAL A 173 16.08 -30.81 5.14
C VAL A 173 17.40 -31.42 4.65
N LYS A 174 18.56 -30.82 4.95
CA LYS A 174 19.86 -31.51 4.82
C LYS A 174 19.91 -32.82 5.63
N ASN A 175 19.01 -32.97 6.60
CA ASN A 175 18.84 -34.17 7.39
C ASN A 175 17.91 -35.23 6.74
N ILE A 176 17.19 -34.90 5.65
CA ILE A 176 16.06 -35.69 5.10
C ILE A 176 15.97 -35.52 3.56
N VAL A 177 16.50 -36.45 2.76
CA VAL A 177 16.77 -36.27 1.31
C VAL A 177 15.51 -36.39 0.40
N GLY A 178 15.36 -35.54 -0.65
CA GLY A 178 14.62 -35.93 -1.89
C GLY A 178 13.99 -34.84 -2.83
N ASP A 179 13.92 -35.13 -4.13
CA ASP A 179 13.43 -34.29 -5.27
C ASP A 179 11.99 -33.72 -5.17
N LYS A 180 11.14 -34.25 -4.27
CA LYS A 180 9.76 -33.76 -4.07
C LYS A 180 9.68 -32.34 -3.47
N MET A 181 10.79 -31.82 -2.93
CA MET A 181 10.84 -30.51 -2.27
C MET A 181 11.04 -29.32 -3.20
N LYS A 182 11.70 -29.49 -4.35
CA LYS A 182 11.83 -28.37 -5.32
C LYS A 182 10.45 -27.85 -5.74
N ASN A 183 9.47 -28.76 -5.80
CA ASN A 183 8.10 -28.41 -6.10
C ASN A 183 7.44 -27.65 -4.93
N PHE A 184 7.65 -28.09 -3.68
CA PHE A 184 7.11 -27.38 -2.50
C PHE A 184 7.71 -25.98 -2.29
N GLU A 185 9.02 -25.82 -2.48
CA GLU A 185 9.68 -24.51 -2.44
C GLU A 185 9.12 -23.58 -3.52
N GLY A 186 8.96 -24.10 -4.74
CA GLY A 186 8.31 -23.39 -5.84
C GLY A 186 6.86 -23.00 -5.54
N ASP A 187 6.08 -23.91 -4.96
CA ASP A 187 4.67 -23.69 -4.61
C ASP A 187 4.53 -22.63 -3.51
N LEU A 188 5.39 -22.66 -2.49
CA LEU A 188 5.38 -21.67 -1.40
C LEU A 188 5.88 -20.29 -1.88
N MET A 189 6.93 -20.24 -2.69
CA MET A 189 7.36 -18.98 -3.33
C MET A 189 6.25 -18.41 -4.21
N SER A 190 5.55 -19.25 -4.97
CA SER A 190 4.42 -18.84 -5.82
C SER A 190 3.25 -18.34 -4.97
N ALA A 191 2.94 -19.00 -3.85
CA ALA A 191 1.91 -18.56 -2.91
C ALA A 191 2.25 -17.21 -2.26
N ILE A 192 3.50 -17.02 -1.82
CA ILE A 192 4.00 -15.75 -1.28
C ILE A 192 3.90 -14.65 -2.35
N GLN A 193 4.40 -14.91 -3.57
CA GLN A 193 4.35 -13.96 -4.69
C GLN A 193 2.92 -13.57 -5.07
N SER A 194 2.01 -14.55 -5.13
CA SER A 194 0.59 -14.30 -5.42
C SER A 194 -0.05 -13.43 -4.34
N GLN A 195 0.25 -13.72 -3.07
CA GLN A 195 -0.30 -13.00 -1.92
C GLN A 195 0.24 -11.57 -1.81
N THR A 196 1.54 -11.36 -2.02
CA THR A 196 2.15 -10.03 -2.04
C THR A 196 1.65 -9.21 -3.22
N SER A 197 1.51 -9.83 -4.39
CA SER A 197 0.97 -9.16 -5.58
C SER A 197 -0.48 -8.72 -5.38
N GLY A 198 -1.32 -9.53 -4.72
CA GLY A 198 -2.72 -9.20 -4.45
C GLY A 198 -2.89 -8.05 -3.45
N VAL A 199 -2.15 -8.07 -2.34
CA VAL A 199 -2.20 -7.00 -1.32
C VAL A 199 -1.63 -5.69 -1.86
N LEU A 200 -0.52 -5.75 -2.61
CA LEU A 200 0.07 -4.58 -3.25
C LEU A 200 -0.77 -4.06 -4.42
N SER A 201 -1.46 -4.93 -5.16
CA SER A 201 -2.43 -4.50 -6.19
C SER A 201 -3.65 -3.81 -5.59
N GLY A 202 -4.14 -4.29 -4.44
CA GLY A 202 -5.18 -3.62 -3.66
C GLY A 202 -4.73 -2.25 -3.14
N ALA A 203 -3.52 -2.17 -2.57
CA ALA A 203 -2.92 -0.91 -2.14
C ALA A 203 -2.64 0.03 -3.32
N ASN A 204 -2.23 -0.50 -4.48
CA ASN A 204 -2.05 0.25 -5.72
C ASN A 204 -3.38 0.75 -6.29
N GLY A 205 -4.49 0.01 -6.13
CA GLY A 205 -5.82 0.49 -6.48
C GLY A 205 -6.26 1.67 -5.61
N SER A 206 -6.01 1.60 -4.30
CA SER A 206 -6.27 2.72 -3.38
C SER A 206 -5.34 3.92 -3.63
N LEU A 207 -4.06 3.68 -3.90
CA LEU A 207 -3.07 4.73 -4.20
C LEU A 207 -3.30 5.35 -5.58
N SER A 208 -3.55 4.55 -6.62
CA SER A 208 -3.94 5.02 -7.96
C SER A 208 -5.28 5.75 -7.94
N GLY A 209 -6.20 5.34 -7.07
CA GLY A 209 -7.44 6.08 -6.81
C GLY A 209 -7.17 7.44 -6.18
N LEU A 210 -6.24 7.55 -5.22
CA LEU A 210 -5.82 8.82 -4.63
C LEU A 210 -5.05 9.72 -5.62
N LEU A 211 -4.13 9.15 -6.39
CA LEU A 211 -3.33 9.86 -7.39
C LEU A 211 -4.19 10.27 -8.61
N GLY A 212 -5.13 9.41 -9.02
CA GLY A 212 -6.08 9.68 -10.09
C GLY A 212 -7.12 10.74 -9.70
N GLN A 213 -7.56 10.78 -8.44
CA GLN A 213 -8.37 11.88 -7.93
C GLN A 213 -7.61 13.21 -7.96
N ASN A 214 -6.32 13.22 -7.62
CA ASN A 214 -5.48 14.42 -7.77
C ASN A 214 -5.32 14.86 -9.23
N LYS A 215 -5.31 13.92 -10.18
CA LYS A 215 -5.30 14.22 -11.63
C LYS A 215 -6.63 14.79 -12.13
N ILE A 216 -7.76 14.24 -11.68
CA ILE A 216 -9.10 14.76 -12.01
C ILE A 216 -9.30 16.16 -11.44
N LEU A 217 -8.77 16.46 -10.26
CA LEU A 217 -8.79 17.81 -9.70
C LEU A 217 -7.98 18.78 -10.57
N ASN A 218 -6.81 18.37 -11.09
CA ASN A 218 -6.03 19.17 -12.04
C ASN A 218 -6.73 19.36 -13.40
N ASP A 219 -7.39 18.32 -13.93
CA ASP A 219 -8.07 18.38 -15.22
C ASP A 219 -9.39 19.17 -15.14
N SER A 220 -10.12 19.09 -14.03
CA SER A 220 -11.38 19.81 -13.82
C SER A 220 -11.23 21.34 -13.84
N ASN A 221 -10.01 21.85 -13.58
CA ASN A 221 -9.70 23.27 -13.65
C ASN A 221 -9.75 23.84 -15.09
N THR A 222 -9.53 22.98 -16.10
CA THR A 222 -9.73 23.34 -17.51
C THR A 222 -11.21 23.42 -17.90
N SER A 223 -12.07 22.62 -17.25
CA SER A 223 -13.51 22.58 -17.53
C SER A 223 -14.25 23.77 -16.89
N TYR A 224 -13.83 24.22 -15.70
CA TYR A 224 -14.41 25.42 -15.08
C TYR A 224 -13.97 26.72 -15.77
N SER A 225 -12.73 26.78 -16.27
CA SER A 225 -12.25 27.91 -17.08
C SER A 225 -12.98 28.03 -18.42
N GLY A 226 -13.36 26.89 -19.03
CA GLY A 226 -14.20 26.86 -20.24
C GLY A 226 -15.63 27.36 -19.99
N LEU A 227 -16.21 27.07 -18.82
CA LEU A 227 -17.57 27.53 -18.47
C LEU A 227 -17.64 29.01 -18.06
N LEU A 228 -16.52 29.61 -17.65
CA LEU A 228 -16.42 31.04 -17.34
C LEU A 228 -15.90 31.89 -18.52
N GLY A 229 -15.30 31.25 -19.53
CA GLY A 229 -14.85 31.90 -20.77
C GLY A 229 -15.92 32.08 -21.84
N ASP A 230 -16.98 31.27 -21.83
CA ASP A 230 -18.00 31.21 -22.89
C ASP A 230 -19.39 31.78 -22.49
N ALA A 231 -19.46 32.66 -21.49
CA ALA A 231 -20.69 33.39 -21.20
C ALA A 231 -20.72 34.74 -21.95
N PRO A 232 -21.37 34.86 -23.14
CA PRO A 232 -21.63 36.16 -23.73
C PRO A 232 -22.57 36.95 -22.83
N VAL A 233 -22.11 38.12 -22.40
CA VAL A 233 -22.92 39.14 -21.72
C VAL A 233 -24.12 39.48 -22.60
N THR A 234 -25.27 38.86 -22.34
CA THR A 234 -26.54 39.24 -22.96
C THR A 234 -27.61 39.41 -21.89
N LYS A 235 -27.96 40.69 -21.66
CA LYS A 235 -29.15 41.11 -20.92
C LYS A 235 -30.40 40.62 -21.65
N LYS A 236 -31.12 39.63 -21.12
CA LYS A 236 -32.59 39.48 -21.23
C LYS A 236 -33.09 38.39 -20.30
N GLY A 237 -34.22 38.67 -19.65
CA GLY A 237 -34.75 37.92 -18.50
C GLY A 237 -35.00 36.43 -18.75
N LEU A 238 -34.76 35.64 -17.71
CA LEU A 238 -35.07 34.22 -17.62
C LEU A 238 -36.56 34.01 -17.28
N PRO A 239 -37.35 33.28 -18.08
CA PRO A 239 -38.54 32.62 -17.57
C PRO A 239 -38.13 31.33 -16.85
N ILE A 240 -38.64 31.13 -15.64
CA ILE A 240 -38.47 29.92 -14.84
C ILE A 240 -39.31 28.79 -15.44
N PRO A 241 -38.74 27.64 -15.85
CA PRO A 241 -39.51 26.42 -16.04
C PRO A 241 -39.48 25.61 -14.74
N LYS A 242 -40.66 25.46 -14.15
CA LYS A 242 -40.98 24.37 -13.23
C LYS A 242 -40.90 23.05 -14.01
N SER A 243 -40.17 22.06 -13.51
CA SER A 243 -40.61 20.64 -13.38
C SER A 243 -39.42 19.75 -13.04
N GLY A 244 -39.68 18.78 -12.15
CA GLY A 244 -38.68 18.04 -11.40
C GLY A 244 -37.81 17.08 -12.19
N LEU A 245 -36.58 16.95 -11.72
CA LEU A 245 -35.78 15.73 -11.81
C LEU A 245 -35.47 15.31 -10.38
N ALA A 246 -36.00 14.15 -10.02
CA ALA A 246 -35.89 13.55 -8.69
C ALA A 246 -34.44 13.18 -8.38
N LEU A 247 -33.98 13.57 -7.20
CA LEU A 247 -32.74 13.07 -6.62
C LEU A 247 -33.00 11.65 -6.09
N PRO A 248 -32.16 10.64 -6.42
CA PRO A 248 -32.15 9.38 -5.69
C PRO A 248 -31.71 9.63 -4.25
N ASP A 249 -32.49 9.09 -3.32
CA ASP A 249 -32.30 9.17 -1.87
C ASP A 249 -30.89 8.77 -1.40
N GLY A 250 -30.35 9.55 -0.47
CA GLY A 250 -29.75 8.93 0.72
C GLY A 250 -28.33 9.30 1.15
N LEU A 251 -27.62 10.23 0.50
CA LEU A 251 -26.34 10.72 1.03
C LEU A 251 -26.59 11.81 2.08
N LYS A 252 -26.47 11.47 3.37
CA LYS A 252 -26.39 12.45 4.48
C LYS A 252 -24.94 12.63 4.90
N LEU A 253 -24.45 13.87 4.81
CA LEU A 253 -23.20 14.29 5.43
C LEU A 253 -23.46 14.71 6.90
N PRO A 254 -22.62 14.33 7.87
CA PRO A 254 -22.70 14.86 9.22
C PRO A 254 -22.05 16.25 9.29
N PHE A 255 -22.72 17.17 9.99
CA PHE A 255 -22.08 18.27 10.70
C PHE A 255 -21.57 17.75 12.04
#